data_AF-A0A7I0IVP2-F1
#
_entry.id   AF-A0A7I0IVP2-F1
#
_cell.length_a   1.000
_cell.length_b   1.000
_cell.length_c   1.000
_cell.angle_alpha   90.00
_cell.angle_beta   90.00
_cell.angle_gamma   90.00
#
_symmetry.space_group_name_H-M   'P 1'
#
loop_
_entity.id
_entity.type
_entity.pdbx_description
1 polymer ?
#
loop_
_entity_poly.entity_id
_entity_poly.type
_entity_poly.pdbx_seq_one_letter_code
_entity_poly.pdbx_strand_id
1 'polypeptide(L)'
;MNSKNPKKWEELLNDSDFESRIIRKTTTRVQKQKRSRNIAVSVALVFLVFVTLSINQWIIEPNEIVNNMGYLVEELSSESIVSLSFD
;
A
#
# COMPACT_ATOMS: atom_id res chain seq x y z
N MET A 1 -20.15 -36.87 14.59
CA MET A 1 -19.76 -38.02 13.74
C MET A 1 -18.30 -37.85 13.35
N ASN A 2 -17.42 -38.72 13.84
CA ASN A 2 -15.97 -38.68 13.64
C ASN A 2 -15.61 -39.56 12.43
N SER A 3 -15.52 -38.98 11.23
CA SER A 3 -15.26 -39.72 9.98
C SER A 3 -13.76 -39.90 9.72
N LYS A 4 -13.05 -40.57 10.63
CA LYS A 4 -11.62 -40.92 10.46
C LYS A 4 -11.41 -42.25 9.72
N ASN A 5 -12.42 -42.78 9.05
CA ASN A 5 -12.25 -43.95 8.17
C ASN A 5 -11.91 -43.49 6.75
N PRO A 6 -10.77 -43.94 6.18
CA PRO A 6 -10.47 -43.68 4.78
C PRO A 6 -11.52 -44.41 3.92
N LYS A 7 -12.35 -43.64 3.21
CA LYS A 7 -13.30 -44.18 2.23
C LYS A 7 -12.53 -44.79 1.06
N LYS A 8 -13.01 -45.91 0.54
CA LYS A 8 -12.48 -46.51 -0.70
C LYS A 8 -12.70 -45.55 -1.88
N TRP A 9 -11.76 -45.53 -2.82
CA TRP A 9 -11.82 -44.66 -4.00
C TRP A 9 -13.08 -44.82 -4.84
N GLU A 10 -13.64 -46.03 -4.89
CA GLU A 10 -14.89 -46.36 -5.57
C GLU A 10 -16.10 -45.62 -4.97
N GLU A 11 -16.14 -45.48 -3.63
CA GLU A 11 -17.20 -44.73 -2.94
C GLU A 11 -17.06 -43.21 -3.13
N LEU A 12 -15.85 -42.72 -3.43
CA LEU A 12 -15.60 -41.31 -3.68
C LEU A 12 -15.99 -40.89 -5.10
N LEU A 13 -15.89 -41.79 -6.08
CA LEU A 13 -16.34 -41.57 -7.46
C LEU A 13 -17.87 -41.57 -7.57
N ASN A 14 -18.55 -42.30 -6.68
CA ASN A 14 -20.00 -42.37 -6.63
C ASN A 14 -20.64 -41.23 -5.81
N ASP A 15 -19.82 -40.39 -5.17
CA ASP A 15 -20.26 -39.28 -4.33
C ASP A 15 -20.31 -37.99 -5.18
N SER A 16 -21.51 -37.58 -5.56
CA SER A 16 -21.77 -36.37 -6.35
C SER A 16 -21.21 -35.07 -5.74
N ASP A 17 -20.96 -35.07 -4.42
CA ASP A 17 -20.43 -33.92 -3.69
C ASP A 17 -18.91 -33.99 -3.48
N PHE A 18 -18.23 -34.98 -4.06
CA PHE A 18 -16.78 -35.09 -3.96
C PHE A 18 -16.06 -33.89 -4.57
N GLU A 19 -16.41 -33.53 -5.79
CA GLU A 19 -15.80 -32.40 -6.51
C GLU A 19 -16.11 -31.07 -5.82
N SER A 20 -17.37 -30.86 -5.39
CA SER A 20 -17.80 -29.65 -4.69
C SER A 20 -17.04 -29.45 -3.36
N ARG A 21 -16.78 -30.52 -2.60
CA ARG A 21 -15.98 -30.46 -1.37
C ARG A 21 -14.51 -30.15 -1.62
N ILE A 22 -13.92 -30.68 -2.70
CA ILE A 22 -12.53 -30.36 -3.08
C ILE A 22 -12.44 -28.90 -3.48
N ILE A 23 -13.31 -28.44 -4.37
CA ILE A 23 -13.34 -27.04 -4.82
C ILE A 23 -13.52 -26.12 -3.61
N ARG A 24 -14.48 -26.40 -2.73
CA ARG A 24 -14.71 -25.58 -1.53
C ARG A 24 -13.48 -25.55 -0.61
N LYS A 25 -12.81 -26.67 -0.37
CA LYS A 25 -11.58 -26.72 0.44
C LYS A 25 -10.43 -25.97 -0.21
N THR A 26 -10.26 -26.08 -1.52
CA THR A 26 -9.19 -25.39 -2.25
C THR A 26 -9.43 -23.90 -2.30
N THR A 27 -10.64 -23.47 -2.68
CA THR A 27 -11.04 -22.06 -2.75
C THR A 27 -10.91 -21.37 -1.39
N THR A 28 -11.37 -22.01 -0.30
CA THR A 28 -11.24 -21.45 1.04
C THR A 28 -9.79 -21.33 1.49
N ARG A 29 -8.92 -22.29 1.16
CA ARG A 29 -7.48 -22.21 1.44
C ARG A 29 -6.81 -21.07 0.68
N VAL A 30 -7.08 -20.95 -0.63
CA VAL A 30 -6.53 -19.88 -1.48
C VAL A 30 -7.01 -18.51 -1.00
N GLN A 31 -8.30 -18.37 -0.68
CA GLN A 31 -8.87 -17.12 -0.19
C GLN A 31 -8.27 -16.73 1.17
N LYS A 32 -8.08 -17.70 2.08
CA LYS A 32 -7.43 -17.46 3.38
C LYS A 32 -5.98 -17.01 3.21
N GLN A 33 -5.23 -17.64 2.31
CA GLN A 33 -3.85 -17.25 2.01
C GLN A 33 -3.78 -15.86 1.38
N LYS A 34 -4.65 -15.56 0.40
CA LYS A 34 -4.73 -14.23 -0.23
C LYS A 34 -5.08 -13.14 0.78
N ARG A 35 -6.03 -13.40 1.68
CA ARG A 35 -6.39 -12.46 2.76
C ARG A 35 -5.23 -12.23 3.72
N SER A 36 -4.57 -13.29 4.17
CA SER A 36 -3.40 -13.18 5.06
C SER A 36 -2.27 -12.36 4.41
N ARG A 37 -1.98 -12.63 3.13
CA ARG A 37 -0.99 -11.86 2.37
C ARG A 37 -1.36 -10.40 2.25
N ASN A 38 -2.62 -10.10 1.91
CA ASN A 38 -3.08 -8.71 1.78
C ASN A 38 -2.97 -7.96 3.11
N ILE A 39 -3.30 -8.60 4.23
CA ILE A 39 -3.14 -8.02 5.57
C ILE A 39 -1.65 -7.75 5.84
N ALA A 40 -0.78 -8.74 5.62
CA ALA A 40 0.66 -8.58 5.83
C ALA A 40 1.24 -7.42 4.99
N VAL A 41 0.87 -7.34 3.71
CA VAL A 41 1.28 -6.24 2.82
C VAL A 41 0.75 -4.90 3.33
N SER A 42 -0.52 -4.83 3.74
CA SER A 42 -1.09 -3.58 4.26
C SER A 42 -0.40 -3.10 5.53
N VAL A 43 -0.10 -4.01 6.46
CA VAL A 43 0.62 -3.69 7.70
C VAL A 43 2.04 -3.24 7.38
N ALA A 44 2.74 -3.93 6.47
CA ALA A 44 4.09 -3.54 6.06
C ALA A 44 4.11 -2.14 5.42
N LEU A 45 3.11 -1.82 4.60
CA LEU A 45 2.99 -0.51 3.95
C LEU A 45 2.72 0.60 4.96
N VAL A 46 1.80 0.38 5.90
CA VAL A 46 1.52 1.34 6.99
C VAL A 46 2.75 1.56 7.87
N PHE A 47 3.46 0.48 8.20
CA PHE A 47 4.71 0.57 8.95
C PHE A 47 5.76 1.38 8.20
N LEU A 48 5.93 1.14 6.89
CA LEU A 48 6.85 1.92 6.06
C LEU A 48 6.51 3.40 6.06
N VAL A 49 5.23 3.75 5.83
CA VAL A 49 4.77 5.15 5.86
C VAL A 49 5.07 5.78 7.22
N PHE A 50 4.77 5.09 8.31
CA PHE A 50 5.03 5.58 9.66
C PHE A 50 6.52 5.84 9.91
N VAL A 51 7.38 4.89 9.51
CA VAL A 51 8.83 5.03 9.61
C VAL A 51 9.32 6.20 8.75
N THR A 52 8.83 6.34 7.51
CA THR A 52 9.20 7.45 6.64
C THR A 52 8.80 8.79 7.25
N LEU A 53 7.58 8.94 7.76
CA LEU A 53 7.13 10.19 8.39
C LEU A 53 7.84 10.49 9.72
N SER A 54 8.26 9.46 10.44
CA SER A 54 8.95 9.65 11.74
C SER A 54 10.44 9.95 11.58
N ILE A 55 11.10 9.34 10.59
CA ILE A 55 12.54 9.52 10.34
C ILE A 55 12.79 10.70 9.41
N ASN A 56 12.07 10.80 8.28
CA ASN A 56 12.01 12.05 7.55
C ASN A 56 11.03 12.94 8.32
N GLN A 57 11.58 13.69 9.27
CA GLN A 57 10.95 14.92 9.67
C GLN A 57 10.80 15.78 8.40
N TRP A 58 9.65 15.70 7.72
CA TRP A 58 9.22 16.68 6.72
C TRP A 58 8.93 18.00 7.46
N ILE A 59 9.93 18.51 8.18
CA ILE A 59 9.97 19.86 8.66
C ILE A 59 10.35 20.65 7.41
N ILE A 60 9.33 20.97 6.64
CA ILE A 60 9.39 22.17 5.82
C ILE A 60 9.42 23.29 6.84
N GLU A 61 10.63 23.72 7.19
CA GLU A 61 10.84 24.77 8.16
C GLU A 61 10.25 26.05 7.54
N PRO A 62 9.22 26.68 8.15
CA PRO A 62 8.48 27.77 7.49
C PRO A 62 9.37 28.96 7.11
N ASN A 63 10.49 29.13 7.83
CA ASN A 63 11.52 30.12 7.56
C ASN A 63 12.20 29.90 6.19
N GLU A 64 12.46 28.66 5.77
CA GLU A 64 13.15 28.34 4.53
C GLU A 64 12.26 28.67 3.33
N ILE A 65 10.96 28.40 3.41
CA ILE A 65 10.02 28.80 2.36
C ILE A 65 9.92 30.33 2.25
N VAL A 66 9.75 31.02 3.39
CA VAL A 66 9.60 32.49 3.39
C VAL A 66 10.87 33.17 2.88
N ASN A 67 12.04 32.68 3.28
CA ASN A 67 13.32 33.20 2.80
C ASN A 67 13.51 32.95 1.29
N ASN A 68 13.25 31.73 0.83
CA ASN A 68 13.38 31.39 -0.59
C ASN A 68 12.37 32.15 -1.46
N MET A 69 11.16 32.36 -0.99
CA MET A 69 10.18 33.24 -1.64
C MET A 69 10.62 34.70 -1.65
N GLY A 70 11.23 35.17 -0.56
CA GLY A 70 11.83 36.51 -0.48
C GLY A 70 12.89 36.72 -1.57
N TYR A 71 13.82 35.78 -1.71
CA TYR A 71 14.83 35.82 -2.77
C TYR A 71 14.22 35.86 -4.17
N LEU A 72 13.21 35.03 -4.44
CA LEU A 72 12.54 35.01 -5.75
C LEU A 72 11.81 36.33 -6.04
N VAL A 73 11.18 36.94 -5.04
CA VAL A 73 10.49 38.22 -5.18
C VAL A 73 11.50 39.36 -5.39
N GLU A 74 12.61 39.35 -4.67
CA GLU A 74 13.70 40.33 -4.84
C GLU A 74 14.34 40.22 -6.23
N GLU A 75 14.56 39.01 -6.74
CA GLU A 75 15.12 38.79 -8.08
C GLU A 75 14.16 39.30 -9.17
N LEU A 76 12.88 38.92 -9.11
CA LEU A 76 11.87 39.37 -10.06
C LEU A 76 11.63 40.89 -10.03
N SER A 77 11.66 41.49 -8.84
CA SER A 77 11.53 42.95 -8.71
C SER A 77 12.78 43.68 -9.19
N SER A 78 13.98 43.14 -8.96
CA SER A 78 15.23 43.70 -9.46
C SER A 78 15.32 43.66 -10.99
N GLU A 79 14.91 42.57 -11.63
CA GLU A 79 14.80 42.52 -13.09
C GLU A 79 13.75 43.52 -13.62
N SER A 80 12.65 43.72 -12.89
CA SER A 80 11.64 44.73 -13.25
C SER A 80 12.17 46.17 -13.13
N ILE A 81 13.03 46.45 -12.13
CA ILE A 81 13.62 47.78 -11.92
C ILE A 81 14.70 48.07 -12.97
N VAL A 82 15.49 47.07 -13.35
CA VAL A 82 16.51 47.22 -14.41
C VAL A 82 15.84 47.50 -15.75
N SER A 83 14.73 46.84 -16.08
CA SER A 83 13.98 47.12 -17.32
C SER A 83 13.26 48.48 -17.35
N LEU A 84 12.93 49.05 -16.20
CA LEU A 84 12.33 50.40 -16.08
C LEU A 84 13.38 51.53 -16.13
N SER A 85 14.67 51.22 -15.95
CA SER A 85 15.77 52.18 -15.99
C SER A 85 16.33 52.47 -17.39
N PHE A 86 15.81 51.79 -18.42
CA PHE A 86 16.20 51.93 -19.83
C PHE A 86 15.16 52.66 -20.70
N ASP A 87 14.15 53.30 -20.10
CA ASP A 87 13.20 54.21 -20.77
C ASP A 87 13.50 55.67 -20.40
#